data_AF-A0AAC9RJF8-F1
#
_entry.id   AF-A0AAC9RJF8-F1
#
_cell.length_a   1.000
_cell.length_b   1.000
_cell.length_c   1.000
_cell.angle_alpha   90.00
_cell.angle_beta   90.00
_cell.angle_gamma   90.00
#
_symmetry.space_group_name_H-M   'P 1'
#
loop_
_entity.id
_entity.type
_entity.pdbx_description
1 polymer ?
#
loop_
_entity_poly.entity_id
_entity_poly.type
_entity_poly.pdbx_seq_one_letter_code
_entity_poly.pdbx_strand_id
1 'polypeptide(L)'
;MTKFIQNLNEYITHYNIKNSFIVKLTGIEKNKFSRLLNSKQDILYEDMEAIAKALGKEISYFMQENLMLKSSGYEESTSIAFYMGAVDEEKKELANLIFDFLEHVDAVLGIQKKIDKDALEVLDYGF
;
A
#
# COMPACT_ATOMS: atom_id res chain seq x y z
N MET A 1 12.41 -12.09 -16.44
CA MET A 1 11.38 -11.73 -15.44
C MET A 1 10.05 -11.72 -16.16
N THR A 2 9.04 -12.42 -15.66
CA THR A 2 7.70 -12.45 -16.28
C THR A 2 6.99 -11.10 -16.07
N LYS A 3 6.06 -10.75 -16.96
CA LYS A 3 5.31 -9.48 -16.87
C LYS A 3 4.60 -9.32 -15.52
N PHE A 4 4.00 -10.42 -15.04
CA PHE A 4 3.39 -10.49 -13.71
C PHE A 4 4.34 -10.06 -12.60
N ILE A 5 5.56 -10.63 -12.54
CA ILE A 5 6.52 -10.32 -11.48
C ILE A 5 7.03 -8.87 -11.60
N GLN A 6 7.22 -8.36 -12.82
CA GLN A 6 7.60 -6.97 -13.04
C GLN A 6 6.53 -6.01 -12.48
N ASN A 7 5.28 -6.20 -12.90
CA ASN A 7 4.15 -5.38 -12.47
C ASN A 7 3.88 -5.53 -10.95
N LEU A 8 4.06 -6.72 -10.40
CA LEU A 8 3.97 -6.96 -8.95
C LEU A 8 5.05 -6.19 -8.19
N ASN A 9 6.30 -6.22 -8.64
CA ASN A 9 7.39 -5.49 -8.01
C ASN A 9 7.16 -3.97 -8.06
N GLU A 10 6.65 -3.47 -9.18
CA GLU A 10 6.27 -2.06 -9.34
C GLU A 10 5.15 -1.67 -8.37
N TYR A 11 4.09 -2.48 -8.30
CA TYR A 11 2.98 -2.29 -7.37
C TYR A 11 3.43 -2.29 -5.90
N ILE A 12 4.26 -3.26 -5.51
CA ILE A 12 4.81 -3.37 -4.14
C ILE A 12 5.64 -2.13 -3.79
N THR A 13 6.47 -1.66 -4.73
CA THR A 13 7.33 -0.50 -4.53
C THR A 13 6.51 0.79 -4.43
N HIS A 14 5.55 0.98 -5.34
CA HIS A 14 4.70 2.16 -5.39
C HIS A 14 3.85 2.35 -4.13
N TYR A 15 3.24 1.26 -3.64
CA TYR A 15 2.43 1.29 -2.42
C TYR A 15 3.23 1.02 -1.14
N ASN A 16 4.55 0.85 -1.25
CA ASN A 16 5.46 0.54 -0.14
C ASN A 16 4.98 -0.64 0.73
N ILE A 17 4.51 -1.70 0.08
CA ILE A 17 3.98 -2.90 0.74
C ILE A 17 5.13 -3.77 1.23
N LYS A 18 5.08 -4.23 2.47
CA LYS A 18 6.11 -5.15 2.99
C LYS A 18 5.92 -6.56 2.45
N ASN A 19 6.99 -7.16 1.92
CA ASN A 19 6.98 -8.57 1.47
C ASN A 19 6.52 -9.55 2.55
N SER A 20 6.82 -9.27 3.83
CA SER A 20 6.36 -10.08 4.97
C SER A 20 4.83 -10.09 5.12
N PHE A 21 4.16 -9.01 4.72
CA PHE A 21 2.70 -8.91 4.74
C PHE A 21 2.07 -9.82 3.68
N ILE A 22 2.59 -9.78 2.45
CA ILE A 22 2.13 -10.64 1.34
C ILE A 22 2.38 -12.12 1.66
N VAL A 23 3.55 -12.45 2.22
CA VAL A 23 3.88 -13.80 2.69
C VAL A 23 2.87 -14.29 3.73
N LYS A 24 2.49 -13.43 4.69
CA LYS A 24 1.51 -13.79 5.74
C LYS A 24 0.11 -14.00 5.16
N LEU A 25 -0.31 -13.18 4.21
CA LEU A 25 -1.64 -13.28 3.59
C LEU A 25 -1.78 -14.48 2.65
N THR A 26 -0.73 -14.78 1.89
CA THR A 26 -0.74 -15.84 0.87
C THR A 26 -0.40 -17.22 1.44
N GLY A 27 0.30 -17.26 2.58
CA GLY A 27 0.87 -18.50 3.13
C GLY A 27 2.07 -19.03 2.35
N ILE A 28 2.56 -18.31 1.33
CA ILE A 28 3.74 -18.69 0.56
C ILE A 28 4.98 -18.59 1.45
N GLU A 29 5.82 -19.62 1.42
CA GLU A 29 7.08 -19.62 2.18
C GLU A 29 7.95 -18.40 1.82
N LYS A 30 8.48 -17.69 2.83
CA LYS A 30 9.27 -16.46 2.64
C LYS A 30 10.40 -16.61 1.61
N ASN A 31 11.13 -17.73 1.64
CA ASN A 31 12.23 -17.97 0.69
C ASN A 31 11.71 -18.26 -0.71
N LYS A 32 10.58 -18.96 -0.84
CA LYS A 32 9.90 -19.14 -2.13
C LYS A 32 9.48 -17.78 -2.70
N PHE A 33 8.78 -16.95 -1.92
CA PHE A 33 8.34 -15.62 -2.37
C PHE A 33 9.52 -14.73 -2.81
N SER A 34 10.61 -14.71 -2.04
CA SER A 34 11.84 -14.01 -2.42
C SER A 34 12.43 -14.51 -3.74
N ARG A 35 12.47 -15.83 -3.96
CA ARG A 35 12.95 -16.41 -5.22
C ARG A 35 12.05 -16.04 -6.40
N LEU A 36 10.73 -16.00 -6.22
CA LEU A 36 9.77 -15.57 -7.25
C LEU A 36 10.01 -14.11 -7.65
N LEU A 37 10.09 -13.19 -6.68
CA LEU A 37 10.30 -11.76 -6.96
C LEU A 37 11.62 -11.48 -7.67
N ASN A 38 12.65 -12.29 -7.42
CA ASN A 38 13.96 -12.19 -8.04
C ASN A 38 14.09 -13.01 -9.34
N SER A 39 13.01 -13.61 -9.84
CA SER A 39 13.04 -14.50 -11.02
C SER A 39 14.03 -15.67 -10.91
N LYS A 40 14.36 -16.11 -9.68
CA LYS A 40 15.20 -17.29 -9.43
C LYS A 40 14.41 -18.60 -9.49
N GLN A 41 13.08 -18.48 -9.50
CA GLN A 41 12.14 -19.58 -9.63
C GLN A 41 10.98 -19.09 -10.50
N ASP A 42 10.51 -19.96 -11.40
CA ASP A 42 9.33 -19.67 -12.21
C ASP A 42 8.08 -19.62 -11.34
N ILE A 43 7.21 -18.65 -11.66
CA ILE A 43 5.95 -18.47 -10.96
C ILE A 43 4.88 -19.35 -11.61
N LEU A 44 4.22 -20.17 -10.78
CA LEU A 44 3.11 -21.01 -11.20
C LEU A 44 1.79 -20.22 -11.18
N TYR A 45 0.78 -20.71 -11.90
CA TYR A 45 -0.55 -20.09 -11.91
C TYR A 45 -1.15 -19.97 -10.50
N GLU A 46 -1.02 -21.03 -9.69
CA GLU A 46 -1.49 -21.07 -8.30
C GLU A 46 -0.83 -19.97 -7.43
N ASP A 47 0.46 -19.72 -7.66
CA ASP A 47 1.18 -18.65 -6.97
C ASP A 47 0.68 -17.27 -7.43
N MET A 48 0.39 -17.09 -8.72
CA MET A 48 -0.19 -15.85 -9.24
C MET A 48 -1.58 -15.59 -8.66
N GLU A 49 -2.43 -16.61 -8.61
CA GLU A 49 -3.78 -16.54 -8.07
C GLU A 49 -3.77 -16.18 -6.59
N ALA A 50 -2.95 -16.87 -5.79
CA ALA A 50 -2.82 -16.60 -4.37
C ALA A 50 -2.35 -15.17 -4.10
N ILE A 51 -1.32 -14.69 -4.81
CA ILE A 51 -0.77 -13.34 -4.64
C ILE A 51 -1.80 -12.28 -5.09
N ALA A 52 -2.43 -12.46 -6.25
CA ALA A 52 -3.39 -11.50 -6.77
C ALA A 52 -4.60 -11.39 -5.83
N LYS A 53 -5.15 -12.53 -5.40
CA LYS A 53 -6.26 -12.59 -4.43
C LYS A 53 -5.90 -11.94 -3.10
N ALA A 54 -4.70 -12.18 -2.57
CA ALA A 54 -4.22 -11.54 -1.34
C ALA A 54 -4.13 -10.00 -1.45
N LEU A 55 -3.89 -9.48 -2.66
CA LEU A 55 -3.85 -8.05 -2.95
C LEU A 55 -5.21 -7.48 -3.39
N GLY A 56 -6.28 -8.30 -3.39
CA GLY A 56 -7.61 -7.88 -3.82
C GLY A 56 -7.69 -7.53 -5.31
N LYS A 57 -6.90 -8.21 -6.14
CA LYS A 57 -6.83 -8.02 -7.59
C LYS A 57 -7.01 -9.35 -8.32
N GLU A 58 -7.36 -9.24 -9.59
CA GLU A 58 -7.33 -10.35 -10.53
C GLU A 58 -5.91 -10.56 -11.09
N ILE A 59 -5.57 -11.78 -11.52
CA ILE A 59 -4.28 -12.06 -12.17
C ILE A 59 -4.08 -11.16 -13.39
N SER A 60 -5.16 -10.91 -14.14
CA SER A 60 -5.17 -10.06 -15.34
C SER A 60 -4.68 -8.63 -15.07
N TYR A 61 -4.89 -8.09 -13.86
CA TYR A 61 -4.40 -6.77 -13.46
C TYR A 61 -2.87 -6.69 -13.53
N PHE A 62 -2.18 -7.72 -13.03
CA PHE A 62 -0.71 -7.78 -13.08
C PHE A 62 -0.17 -8.25 -14.43
N MET A 63 -1.02 -8.73 -15.33
CA MET A 63 -0.62 -9.10 -16.71
C MET A 63 -0.79 -7.95 -17.71
N GLN A 64 -1.27 -6.78 -17.29
CA GLN A 64 -1.46 -5.63 -18.17
C GLN A 64 -0.14 -5.16 -18.78
N GLU A 65 -0.19 -4.74 -20.05
CA GLU A 65 0.99 -4.22 -20.75
C GLU A 65 1.49 -2.92 -20.11
N ASN A 66 0.56 -2.07 -19.65
CA ASN A 66 0.82 -0.84 -18.92
C ASN A 66 0.04 -0.83 -17.61
N LEU A 67 0.75 -0.89 -16.47
CA LEU A 67 0.16 -0.90 -15.14
C LEU A 67 -0.16 0.52 -14.70
N MET A 68 -1.43 0.89 -14.69
CA MET A 68 -1.88 2.21 -14.22
C MET A 68 -1.95 2.22 -12.70
N LEU A 69 -0.90 2.74 -12.06
CA LEU A 69 -0.82 2.95 -10.62
C LEU A 69 -1.42 4.32 -10.26
N LYS A 70 -2.39 4.34 -9.35
CA LYS A 70 -2.96 5.61 -8.86
C LYS A 70 -1.87 6.33 -8.07
N SER A 71 -1.61 7.60 -8.38
CA SER A 71 -0.73 8.43 -7.59
C SER A 71 -1.22 8.43 -6.13
N SER A 72 -0.30 8.33 -5.18
CA SER A 72 -0.57 8.59 -3.76
C SER A 72 -0.82 10.08 -3.48
N GLY A 73 -1.27 10.83 -4.50
CA GLY A 73 -1.66 12.22 -4.39
C GLY A 73 -2.87 12.27 -3.51
N TYR A 74 -2.62 12.46 -2.22
CA TYR A 74 -3.62 12.84 -1.25
C TYR A 74 -4.20 14.19 -1.69
N GLU A 75 -5.25 14.16 -2.52
CA GLU A 75 -6.22 15.25 -2.64
C GLU A 75 -7.08 15.27 -1.36
N GLU A 76 -6.42 15.40 -0.21
CA GLU A 76 -6.96 14.97 1.09
C GLU A 76 -7.96 15.95 1.69
N SER A 77 -7.76 17.25 1.55
CA SER A 77 -8.58 18.21 2.31
C SER A 77 -9.94 18.45 1.66
N THR A 78 -10.00 18.62 0.33
CA THR A 78 -11.24 19.01 -0.36
C THR A 78 -12.24 17.87 -0.44
N SER A 79 -11.77 16.64 -0.69
CA SER A 79 -12.62 15.46 -0.85
C SER A 79 -13.27 15.06 0.48
N ILE A 80 -12.51 15.09 1.57
CA ILE A 80 -13.00 14.73 2.91
C ILE A 80 -14.01 15.76 3.39
N ALA A 81 -13.72 17.06 3.23
CA ALA A 81 -14.68 18.12 3.54
C ALA A 81 -15.99 18.01 2.72
N PHE A 82 -15.88 17.61 1.45
CA PHE A 82 -17.05 17.37 0.58
C PHE A 82 -17.92 16.21 1.07
N TYR A 83 -17.34 15.09 1.50
CA TYR A 83 -18.08 13.93 2.01
C TYR A 83 -18.69 14.15 3.40
N MET A 84 -18.07 14.99 4.24
CA MET A 84 -18.57 15.25 5.59
C MET A 84 -19.84 16.11 5.62
N GLY A 85 -20.12 16.87 4.55
CA GLY A 85 -21.26 17.78 4.48
C GLY A 85 -21.17 18.86 5.56
N ALA A 86 -22.26 19.10 6.29
CA ALA A 86 -22.19 19.91 7.52
C ALA A 86 -21.37 19.14 8.57
N VAL A 87 -20.22 19.72 8.95
CA VAL A 87 -19.30 19.16 9.94
C VAL A 87 -19.97 19.21 11.30
N ASP A 88 -20.40 18.05 11.78
CA ASP A 88 -20.88 17.84 13.16
C ASP A 88 -19.68 17.40 14.04
N GLU A 89 -19.71 17.72 15.33
CA GLU A 89 -18.58 17.50 16.25
C GLU A 89 -18.19 16.01 16.29
N GLU A 90 -19.18 15.11 16.31
CA GLU A 90 -18.98 13.65 16.30
C GLU A 90 -18.28 13.14 15.04
N LYS A 91 -18.58 13.74 13.88
CA LYS A 91 -17.94 13.34 12.61
C LYS A 91 -16.50 13.80 12.56
N LYS A 92 -16.19 14.94 13.18
CA LYS A 92 -14.84 15.47 13.29
C LYS A 92 -13.99 14.60 14.23
N GLU A 93 -14.54 14.18 15.36
CA GLU A 93 -13.88 13.21 16.25
C GLU A 93 -13.61 11.88 15.55
N LEU A 94 -14.60 11.35 14.81
CA LEU A 94 -14.42 10.12 14.03
C LEU A 94 -13.33 10.25 12.96
N ALA A 95 -13.30 11.37 12.23
CA ALA A 95 -12.28 11.62 11.23
C ALA A 95 -10.88 11.68 11.85
N ASN A 96 -10.73 12.41 12.96
CA ASN A 96 -9.46 12.49 13.70
C ASN A 96 -9.01 11.12 14.21
N LEU A 97 -9.91 10.30 14.74
CA LEU A 97 -9.59 8.94 15.18
C LEU A 97 -9.10 8.06 14.00
N ILE A 98 -9.70 8.21 12.83
CA ILE A 98 -9.27 7.51 11.62
C ILE A 98 -7.88 7.98 11.18
N PHE A 99 -7.61 9.29 11.22
CA PHE A 99 -6.28 9.83 10.93
C PHE A 99 -5.23 9.32 11.92
N ASP A 100 -5.52 9.39 13.22
CA ASP A 100 -4.65 8.87 14.29
C ASP A 100 -4.36 7.37 14.07
N PHE A 101 -5.38 6.58 13.72
CA PHE A 101 -5.19 5.17 13.43
C PHE A 101 -4.33 4.94 12.18
N LEU A 102 -4.54 5.71 11.11
CA LEU A 102 -3.75 5.60 9.88
C LEU A 102 -2.28 6.01 10.09
N GLU A 103 -2.05 7.07 10.86
CA GLU A 103 -0.71 7.54 11.21
C GLU A 103 0.06 6.52 12.06
N HIS A 104 -0.65 5.79 12.92
CA HIS A 104 -0.08 4.79 13.82
C HIS A 104 -0.28 3.34 13.34
N VAL A 105 -0.83 3.13 12.13
CA VAL A 105 -1.14 1.78 11.62
C VAL A 105 0.13 0.95 11.49
N ASP A 106 1.25 1.61 11.24
CA ASP A 106 2.60 1.06 11.19
C ASP A 106 3.03 0.47 12.54
N ALA A 107 2.65 1.09 13.66
CA ALA A 107 2.88 0.55 15.01
C ALA A 107 1.99 -0.67 15.31
N VAL A 108 0.71 -0.63 14.88
CA VAL A 108 -0.26 -1.72 15.06
C VAL A 108 0.11 -2.94 14.22
N LEU A 109 0.56 -2.72 12.98
CA LEU A 109 0.93 -3.77 12.04
C LEU A 109 2.37 -4.28 12.24
N GLY A 110 3.14 -3.71 13.17
CA GLY A 110 4.55 -4.04 13.39
C GLY A 110 5.44 -3.66 12.19
N ILE A 111 4.99 -2.71 11.39
CA ILE A 111 5.63 -2.21 10.19
C ILE A 111 6.33 -0.91 10.57
N GLN A 112 7.59 -0.96 10.99
CA GLN A 112 8.37 0.28 11.11
C GLN A 112 8.56 0.94 9.74
N LYS A 113 7.94 2.10 9.48
CA LYS A 113 8.43 3.05 8.47
C LYS A 113 9.32 4.07 9.16
N LYS A 114 10.51 4.30 8.59
CA LYS A 114 11.18 5.58 8.71
C LYS A 114 10.32 6.58 7.93
N ILE A 115 9.54 7.38 8.64
CA ILE A 115 9.08 8.64 8.08
C ILE A 115 10.29 9.56 8.19
N ASP A 116 10.86 9.98 7.06
CA ASP A 116 11.90 11.01 7.07
C ASP A 116 11.27 12.30 7.62
N LYS A 117 11.90 12.82 8.67
CA LYS A 117 11.42 13.93 9.51
C LYS A 117 11.28 15.26 8.75
N ASP A 118 11.72 15.33 7.50
CA ASP A 118 11.81 16.57 6.73
C ASP A 118 10.45 17.04 6.16
N ALA A 119 9.38 16.24 6.27
CA ALA A 119 8.02 16.66 5.88
C ALA A 119 7.25 17.38 7.01
N LEU A 120 7.79 17.44 8.23
CA LEU A 120 7.15 18.07 9.39
C LEU A 120 7.76 19.43 9.78
N GLU A 121 8.84 19.86 9.12
CA GLU A 121 9.43 21.20 9.30
C GLU A 121 8.98 22.17 8.21
N VAL A 122 7.67 22.40 8.10
CA VAL A 122 7.14 23.64 7.50
C VAL A 122 6.10 24.26 8.44
N LEU A 123 6.49 24.44 9.69
CA LEU A 123 5.81 25.31 10.64
C LEU A 123 6.88 26.09 11.41
N ASP A 124 7.57 26.99 10.73
CA ASP A 124 8.12 28.20 11.34
C ASP A 124 8.71 29.09 10.25
N TYR A 125 7.90 29.99 9.71
CA TYR A 125 8.34 31.34 9.36
C TYR A 125 7.17 32.29 9.61
N GLY A 126 7.25 33.00 10.74
CA GLY A 126 6.49 34.21 10.97
C GLY A 126 6.97 35.32 10.03
N PHE A 127 6.02 36.06 9.46
CA PHE A 127 5.78 37.50 9.59
C PHE A 127 4.64 37.88 8.64
#